data_AF-A0A162TG61-F1
#
_entry.id   AF-A0A162TG61-F1
#
_cell.length_a   1.000
_cell.length_b   1.000
_cell.length_c   1.000
_cell.angle_alpha   90.00
_cell.angle_beta   90.00
_cell.angle_gamma   90.00
#
_symmetry.space_group_name_H-M   'P 1'
#
loop_
_entity.id
_entity.type
_entity.pdbx_description
1 polymer ?
#
loop_
_entity_poly.entity_id
_entity_poly.type
_entity_poly.pdbx_seq_one_letter_code
_entity_poly.pdbx_strand_id
1 'polypeptide(L)' 'FHLIDKTAVYQYKSLLFGMSVATRVFSKLMQYMIEPLQKEEIRLVYYLNNIYILAKTKSEMEQHSS' A
#
# COMPACT_ATOMS: atom_id res chain seq x y z
N PHE A 1 18.47 -2.59 -4.27
CA PHE A 1 18.58 -1.50 -5.25
C PHE A 1 19.70 -0.57 -4.82
N HIS A 2 20.63 -0.24 -5.71
CA HIS A 2 21.82 0.55 -5.39
C HIS A 2 21.66 1.98 -5.90
N LEU A 3 21.81 2.97 -5.02
CA LEU A 3 21.95 4.38 -5.37
C LEU A 3 23.44 4.70 -5.29
N ILE A 4 24.01 5.18 -6.40
CA ILE A 4 25.42 5.56 -6.47
C ILE A 4 25.48 7.08 -6.40
N ASP A 5 25.93 7.60 -5.26
CA ASP A 5 26.47 8.96 -5.19
C ASP A 5 28.00 8.87 -5.37
N LYS A 6 28.65 9.93 -5.84
CA LYS A 6 30.04 9.92 -6.35
C LYS A 6 31.10 9.42 -5.34
N THR A 7 30.74 9.18 -4.09
CA THR A 7 31.63 8.69 -3.00
C THR A 7 31.02 7.59 -2.13
N ALA A 8 29.76 7.15 -2.34
CA ALA A 8 29.12 6.15 -1.49
C ALA A 8 28.06 5.31 -2.22
N VAL A 9 28.01 4.01 -1.90
CA VAL A 9 27.00 3.07 -2.39
C VAL A 9 25.97 2.82 -1.30
N TYR A 10 24.72 3.24 -1.57
CA TYR A 10 23.60 2.99 -0.67
C TYR A 10 22.81 1.77 -1.13
N GLN A 11 22.62 0.79 -0.23
CA GLN A 11 21.77 -0.38 -0.48
C GLN A 11 20.54 -0.33 0.41
N TYR A 12 19.37 -0.32 -0.22
CA TYR A 12 18.10 -0.38 0.49
C TYR A 12 17.82 -1.81 0.95
N LYS A 13 17.51 -1.96 2.24
CA LYS A 13 17.04 -3.21 2.85
C LYS A 13 15.53 -3.43 2.71
N SER A 14 14.81 -2.37 2.33
CA SER A 14 13.36 -2.37 2.18
C SER A 14 12.97 -2.03 0.74
N LEU A 15 11.71 -2.31 0.41
CA LEU A 15 11.15 -1.98 -0.89
C LEU A 15 11.19 -0.45 -1.10
N LEU A 16 11.81 -0.04 -2.19
CA LEU A 16 12.06 1.36 -2.49
C LEU A 16 10.81 2.00 -3.11
N PHE A 17 10.29 3.05 -2.48
CA PHE A 17 9.19 3.82 -3.04
C PHE A 17 9.59 4.42 -4.41
N GLY A 18 8.66 4.40 -5.36
CA GLY A 18 8.87 4.97 -6.70
C GLY A 18 9.60 4.06 -7.69
N MET A 19 10.03 2.86 -7.28
CA MET A 19 10.49 1.85 -8.24
C MET A 19 9.31 1.07 -8.81
N SER A 20 9.27 0.88 -10.13
CA SER A 20 8.20 0.15 -10.82
C SER A 20 8.01 -1.28 -10.28
N VAL A 21 9.10 -1.93 -9.85
CA VAL A 21 9.07 -3.24 -9.19
C VAL A 21 8.38 -3.19 -7.82
N ALA A 22 8.54 -2.10 -7.08
CA ALA A 22 7.94 -1.93 -5.76
C ALA A 22 6.41 -1.96 -5.82
N THR A 23 5.82 -1.25 -6.79
CA THR A 23 4.38 -1.26 -7.03
C THR A 23 3.83 -2.67 -7.25
N ARG A 24 4.54 -3.49 -8.03
CA ARG A 24 4.09 -4.84 -8.39
C ARG A 24 4.18 -5.80 -7.20
N VAL A 25 5.26 -5.72 -6.42
CA VAL A 25 5.43 -6.52 -5.20
C VAL A 25 4.41 -6.09 -4.14
N PHE A 26 4.23 -4.79 -3.94
CA PHE A 26 3.26 -4.24 -3.01
C PHE A 26 1.82 -4.64 -3.37
N SER A 27 1.43 -4.55 -4.65
CA SER A 27 0.07 -4.91 -5.08
C SER A 27 -0.25 -6.38 -4.81
N LYS A 28 0.73 -7.29 -5.01
CA LYS A 28 0.54 -8.71 -4.68
C LYS A 28 0.33 -8.93 -3.19
N LEU A 29 1.09 -8.24 -2.33
CA LEU A 29 0.92 -8.32 -0.88
C LEU A 29 -0.40 -7.72 -0.42
N MET A 30 -0.78 -6.58 -1.00
CA MET A 30 -2.05 -5.91 -0.69
C MET A 30 -3.26 -6.77 -1.04
N GLN A 31 -3.20 -7.58 -2.10
CA GLN A 31 -4.30 -8.50 -2.42
C GLN A 31 -4.62 -9.46 -1.27
N TYR A 32 -3.61 -10.04 -0.61
CA TYR A 32 -3.82 -10.92 0.54
C TYR A 32 -4.30 -10.17 1.78
N MET A 33 -3.85 -8.94 1.99
CA MET A 33 -4.30 -8.10 3.11
C MET A 33 -5.75 -7.64 2.96
N ILE A 34 -6.21 -7.45 1.71
CA ILE A 34 -7.55 -6.92 1.42
C ILE A 34 -8.61 -8.02 1.42
N GLU A 35 -8.26 -9.25 1.07
CA GLU A 35 -9.21 -10.37 1.07
C GLU A 35 -9.99 -10.53 2.40
N PRO A 36 -9.37 -10.48 3.60
CA PRO A 36 -10.12 -10.53 4.85
C PRO A 36 -11.00 -9.29 5.05
N LEU A 37 -10.52 -8.10 4.70
CA LEU A 37 -11.30 -6.85 4.84
C LEU A 37 -12.52 -6.83 3.93
N GLN A 38 -12.43 -7.42 2.73
CA GLN A 38 -13.58 -7.59 1.84
C GLN A 38 -14.64 -8.53 2.40
N LYS A 39 -14.24 -9.55 3.19
CA LYS A 39 -15.20 -10.44 3.87
C LYS A 39 -15.99 -9.71 4.96
N GLU A 40 -15.46 -8.62 5.48
CA GLU A 40 -16.13 -7.72 6.42
C GLU A 40 -16.91 -6.59 5.70
N GLU A 41 -17.14 -6.72 4.40
CA GLU A 41 -17.80 -5.72 3.54
C GLU A 41 -17.10 -4.36 3.43
N ILE A 42 -15.86 -4.26 3.92
CA ILE A 42 -15.04 -3.05 3.82
C ILE A 42 -14.49 -2.95 2.40
N ARG A 43 -14.91 -1.92 1.68
CA ARG A 43 -14.44 -1.64 0.31
C ARG A 43 -13.17 -0.80 0.36
N LEU A 44 -12.08 -1.33 -0.18
CA LEU A 44 -10.81 -0.60 -0.29
C LEU A 44 -10.35 -0.46 -1.74
N VAL A 45 -9.75 0.68 -2.06
CA VAL A 45 -9.02 0.93 -3.30
C VAL A 45 -7.60 1.35 -2.93
N TYR A 46 -6.60 0.65 -3.45
CA TYR A 46 -5.20 1.01 -3.25
C TYR A 46 -4.54 1.36 -4.57
N TYR A 47 -3.68 2.38 -4.55
CA TYR A 47 -2.88 2.78 -5.70
C TYR A 47 -1.50 3.26 -5.27
N LEU A 48 -0.46 2.58 -5.77
CA LEU A 48 0.95 2.79 -5.43
C LEU A 48 1.22 2.68 -3.93
N ASN A 49 1.07 3.79 -3.21
CA ASN A 49 1.34 3.93 -1.78
C ASN A 49 0.11 4.42 -1.00
N ASN A 50 -0.99 4.73 -1.69
CA ASN A 50 -2.20 5.26 -1.07
C ASN A 50 -3.23 4.14 -0.93
N ILE A 51 -3.88 4.09 0.23
CA ILE A 51 -4.99 3.19 0.52
C ILE A 51 -6.20 4.08 0.83
N TYR A 52 -7.28 3.87 0.08
CA TYR A 52 -8.55 4.56 0.27
C TYR A 52 -9.58 3.56 0.79
N ILE A 53 -10.29 3.94 1.85
CA ILE A 53 -11.44 3.21 2.38
C ILE A 53 -12.68 3.87 1.81
N LEU A 54 -13.56 3.07 1.19
CA LEU A 54 -14.85 3.51 0.70
C LEU A 54 -15.93 3.15 1.74
N ALA A 55 -16.64 4.18 2.18
CA ALA A 55 -17.85 4.07 2.99
C ALA A 55 -19.02 4.66 2.21
N LYS A 56 -20.22 4.10 2.35
CA LYS A 56 -21.43 4.65 1.72
C LYS A 56 -21.96 5.84 2.50
N THR A 57 -21.71 5.87 3.81
CA THR A 57 -22.15 6.96 4.70
C THR A 57 -21.01 7.49 5.55
N LYS A 58 -21.16 8.73 6.04
CA LYS A 58 -20.21 9.31 6.99
C LYS A 58 -20.13 8.52 8.29
N SER A 59 -21.26 7.95 8.74
CA SER A 59 -21.31 7.13 9.96
C SER A 59 -20.51 5.84 9.79
N GLU A 60 -20.60 5.16 8.64
CA GLU A 60 -19.74 4.00 8.32
C GLU A 60 -18.25 4.40 8.28
N MET A 61 -17.94 5.58 7.74
CA MET A 61 -16.55 6.07 7.69
C MET A 61 -15.96 6.29 9.10
N GLU A 62 -16.75 6.82 10.02
CA GLU A 62 -16.34 7.05 11.42
C GLU A 62 -16.10 5.73 12.17
N GLN A 63 -16.87 4.67 11.85
CA GLN A 63 -16.63 3.32 12.38
C GLN A 63 -15.34 2.70 11.87
N HIS A 64 -14.96 2.96 10.61
CA HIS A 64 -13.73 2.41 10.00
C HIS A 64 -12.47 3.22 10.32
N SER A 65 -12.61 4.42 10.91
CA SER A 65 -11.49 5.34 11.18
C SER A 65 -11.13 5.46 12.67
N SER A 66 -11.88 4.78 13.56
CA SER A 66 -11.66 4.75 15.01
C SER A 66 -10.86 3.52 15.42
#